data_AF-A0A536RYB1-F1
#
_entry.id   AF-A0A536RYB1-F1
#
_cell.length_a   1.000
_cell.length_b   1.000
_cell.length_c   1.000
_cell.angle_alpha   90.00
_cell.angle_beta   90.00
_cell.angle_gamma   90.00
#
_symmetry.space_group_name_H-M   'P 1'
#
loop_
_entity.id
_entity.type
_entity.pdbx_description
1 polymer ?
#
loop_
_entity_poly.entity_id
_entity_poly.type
_entity_poly.pdbx_seq_one_letter_code
_entity_poly.pdbx_strand_id
1 'polypeptide(L)'
;MHESLLARKLGLESGSTFLVLNAPAGYVDGQTPRGESADRPADLVLLFASNRAQLDDSAAAALNALKPRGSLWIAYPSEAVGRSDLNRNHGGGALNKAGFVATTNINLDERWDATLFRPAEEVPQAAIPPADMLPVGRSATPIFRVVRSVARALFHLLFRLEVSGRERIPDSAFIVVANHLGWMDAISLLLLFPAEPRVHFLADPTSMMRNRPLWALVRATGGIVPVDRAKHGDRRLFGHVERCLAQGGAIALFPEGDFGPREGELLPFKKGFAHFAVDANVPVVPVGLSGMRDLWLGKRLVVRIGEPIPAAGQTVEQVLEAGETAVGALVPDYVEPAGPKPLRRWLTGLF
;
A
#
# COMPACT_ATOMS: atom_id res chain seq x y z
N MET A 1 -21.77 -36.68 8.82
CA MET A 1 -21.88 -35.22 9.06
C MET A 1 -21.07 -34.48 8.01
N HIS A 2 -21.74 -33.73 7.13
CA HIS A 2 -21.08 -32.90 6.12
C HIS A 2 -20.17 -31.85 6.79
N GLU A 3 -19.01 -31.64 6.19
CA GLU A 3 -18.07 -30.59 6.59
C GLU A 3 -18.68 -29.22 6.30
N SER A 4 -18.66 -28.30 7.28
CA SER A 4 -19.12 -26.92 7.07
C SER A 4 -18.30 -26.29 5.95
N LEU A 5 -18.96 -25.64 4.98
CA LEU A 5 -18.31 -24.94 3.87
C LEU A 5 -17.26 -23.92 4.39
N LEU A 6 -17.56 -23.29 5.52
CA LEU A 6 -16.67 -22.34 6.20
C LEU A 6 -15.39 -23.02 6.72
N ALA A 7 -15.50 -24.22 7.30
CA ALA A 7 -14.35 -24.98 7.80
C ALA A 7 -13.38 -25.33 6.66
N ARG A 8 -13.92 -25.77 5.51
CA ARG A 8 -13.10 -26.04 4.31
C ARG A 8 -12.41 -24.79 3.79
N LYS A 9 -13.13 -23.67 3.71
CA LYS A 9 -12.58 -22.39 3.24
C LYS A 9 -11.45 -21.87 4.13
N LEU A 10 -11.55 -22.06 5.45
CA LEU A 10 -10.56 -21.64 6.43
C LEU A 10 -9.40 -22.64 6.61
N GLY A 11 -9.51 -23.84 6.03
CA GLY A 11 -8.52 -24.91 6.18
C GLY A 11 -8.48 -25.51 7.59
N LEU A 12 -9.62 -25.59 8.28
CA LEU A 12 -9.71 -26.15 9.63
C LEU A 12 -9.60 -27.67 9.61
N GLU A 13 -8.55 -28.19 10.23
CA GLU A 13 -8.36 -29.63 10.44
C GLU A 13 -9.24 -30.15 11.59
N SER A 14 -9.52 -31.45 11.56
CA SER A 14 -10.32 -32.11 12.60
C SER A 14 -9.55 -32.13 13.92
N GLY A 15 -10.15 -31.64 15.01
CA GLY A 15 -9.52 -31.57 16.34
C GLY A 15 -8.73 -30.28 16.60
N SER A 16 -8.63 -29.36 15.63
CA SER A 16 -8.04 -28.04 15.85
C SER A 16 -8.96 -27.17 16.71
N THR A 17 -8.38 -26.37 17.60
CA THR A 17 -9.09 -25.37 18.38
C THR A 17 -9.31 -24.10 17.55
N PHE A 18 -10.50 -23.52 17.62
CA PHE A 18 -10.82 -22.29 16.90
C PHE A 18 -11.44 -21.26 17.84
N LEU A 19 -11.18 -19.98 17.56
CA LEU A 19 -11.78 -18.85 18.27
C LEU A 19 -12.30 -17.85 17.25
N VAL A 20 -13.54 -17.40 17.43
CA VAL A 20 -14.12 -16.31 16.64
C VAL A 20 -14.24 -15.07 17.52
N LEU A 21 -13.71 -13.96 17.04
CA LEU A 21 -13.76 -12.67 17.73
C LEU A 21 -14.61 -11.69 16.94
N ASN A 22 -15.43 -10.90 17.65
CA ASN A 22 -16.28 -9.84 17.09
C ASN A 22 -17.28 -10.30 16.01
N ALA A 23 -17.70 -11.57 16.04
CA ALA A 23 -18.65 -12.11 15.07
C ALA A 23 -19.91 -11.23 14.96
N PRO A 24 -20.42 -10.96 13.75
CA PRO A 24 -21.73 -10.34 13.57
C PRO A 24 -22.83 -11.18 14.23
N ALA A 25 -23.88 -10.53 14.71
CA ALA A 25 -25.01 -11.23 15.32
C ALA A 25 -25.56 -12.33 14.39
N GLY A 26 -25.69 -13.54 14.91
CA GLY A 26 -26.18 -14.72 14.18
C GLY A 26 -25.18 -15.37 13.20
N TYR A 27 -23.91 -14.91 13.14
CA TYR A 27 -22.90 -15.53 12.26
C TYR A 27 -22.47 -16.92 12.77
N VAL A 28 -22.39 -17.09 14.08
CA VAL A 28 -21.85 -18.31 14.71
C VAL A 28 -22.90 -19.44 14.78
N ASP A 29 -24.18 -19.11 14.87
CA ASP A 29 -25.28 -20.06 15.18
C ASP A 29 -25.61 -21.07 14.06
N GLY A 30 -24.98 -20.99 12.88
CA GLY A 30 -25.27 -21.87 11.74
C GLY A 30 -24.09 -22.55 11.06
N GLN A 31 -22.84 -22.27 11.47
CA GLN A 31 -21.64 -22.69 10.70
C GLN A 31 -20.45 -23.11 11.57
N THR A 32 -20.69 -23.63 12.78
CA THR A 32 -19.64 -24.09 13.70
C THR A 32 -18.64 -24.99 12.97
N PRO A 33 -17.38 -24.55 12.83
CA PRO A 33 -16.33 -25.41 12.30
C PRO A 33 -16.14 -26.64 13.19
N ARG A 34 -15.60 -27.74 12.65
CA ARG A 34 -15.35 -29.02 13.38
C ARG A 34 -14.35 -28.93 14.55
N GLY A 35 -13.94 -27.73 14.93
CA GLY A 35 -13.01 -27.52 16.03
C GLY A 35 -13.71 -27.39 17.37
N GLU A 36 -12.92 -27.40 18.44
CA GLU A 36 -13.39 -27.01 19.78
C GLU A 36 -13.28 -25.49 19.91
N SER A 37 -14.35 -24.84 20.36
CA SER A 37 -14.31 -23.41 20.69
C SER A 37 -13.36 -23.23 21.86
N ALA A 38 -12.32 -22.41 21.68
CA ALA A 38 -11.33 -22.19 22.72
C ALA A 38 -11.59 -20.89 23.49
N ASP A 39 -11.41 -20.92 24.82
CA ASP A 39 -11.36 -19.72 25.66
C ASP A 39 -10.00 -19.00 25.61
N ARG A 40 -9.07 -19.50 24.78
CA ARG A 40 -7.65 -19.16 24.50
C ARG A 40 -6.64 -20.15 25.13
N PRO A 41 -5.52 -20.46 24.46
CA PRO A 41 -5.12 -20.11 23.07
C PRO A 41 -5.62 -21.11 21.99
N ALA A 42 -5.86 -20.63 20.76
CA ALA A 42 -6.47 -21.38 19.64
C ALA A 42 -5.52 -21.62 18.44
N ASP A 43 -5.73 -22.70 17.68
CA ASP A 43 -5.00 -23.02 16.44
C ASP A 43 -5.41 -22.10 15.29
N LEU A 44 -6.67 -21.65 15.29
CA LEU A 44 -7.20 -20.66 14.35
C LEU A 44 -7.96 -19.57 15.10
N VAL A 45 -7.65 -18.31 14.79
CA VAL A 45 -8.44 -17.16 15.23
C VAL A 45 -9.07 -16.50 14.01
N LEU A 46 -10.40 -16.34 14.01
CA LEU A 46 -11.13 -15.57 13.01
C LEU A 46 -11.63 -14.27 13.66
N LEU A 47 -10.99 -13.15 13.34
CA LEU A 47 -11.36 -11.84 13.83
C LEU A 47 -12.20 -11.10 12.78
N PHE A 48 -13.41 -10.69 13.15
CA PHE A 48 -14.22 -9.79 12.35
C PHE A 48 -13.89 -8.33 12.66
N ALA A 49 -13.62 -7.56 11.60
CA ALA A 49 -13.43 -6.12 11.69
C ALA A 49 -14.11 -5.43 10.51
N SER A 50 -15.03 -4.51 10.81
CA SER A 50 -15.79 -3.78 9.80
C SER A 50 -14.99 -2.64 9.17
N ASN A 51 -13.98 -2.15 9.88
CA ASN A 51 -13.07 -1.07 9.49
C ASN A 51 -11.73 -1.19 10.22
N ARG A 52 -10.75 -0.38 9.80
CA ARG A 52 -9.38 -0.38 10.34
C ARG A 52 -9.33 -0.05 11.83
N ALA A 53 -10.12 0.91 12.31
CA ALA A 53 -10.15 1.25 13.73
C ALA A 53 -10.51 0.04 14.59
N GLN A 54 -11.55 -0.71 14.20
CA GLN A 54 -11.95 -1.93 14.90
C GLN A 54 -10.86 -3.02 14.84
N LEU A 55 -10.16 -3.14 13.71
CA LEU A 55 -9.03 -4.06 13.59
C LEU A 55 -7.89 -3.66 14.52
N ASP A 56 -7.50 -2.39 14.53
CA ASP A 56 -6.41 -1.87 15.36
C ASP A 56 -6.72 -2.08 16.86
N ASP A 57 -7.97 -1.84 17.29
CA ASP A 57 -8.43 -2.07 18.66
C ASP A 57 -8.41 -3.55 19.08
N SER A 58 -8.70 -4.45 18.14
CA SER A 58 -8.87 -5.89 18.43
C SER A 58 -7.66 -6.75 18.08
N ALA A 59 -6.69 -6.22 17.33
CA ALA A 59 -5.53 -6.96 16.82
C ALA A 59 -4.73 -7.61 17.95
N ALA A 60 -4.43 -6.87 19.02
CA ALA A 60 -3.68 -7.40 20.15
C ALA A 60 -4.40 -8.57 20.84
N ALA A 61 -5.73 -8.48 21.00
CA ALA A 61 -6.52 -9.55 21.60
C ALA A 61 -6.53 -10.81 20.73
N ALA A 62 -6.63 -10.66 19.40
CA ALA A 62 -6.57 -11.77 18.46
C ALA A 62 -5.19 -12.45 18.44
N LEU A 63 -4.11 -11.66 18.47
CA LEU A 63 -2.74 -12.17 18.52
C LEU A 63 -2.45 -12.93 19.83
N ASN A 64 -2.89 -12.40 20.97
CA ASN A 64 -2.76 -13.06 22.27
C ASN A 64 -3.57 -14.35 22.39
N ALA A 65 -4.61 -14.51 21.57
CA ALA A 65 -5.42 -15.71 21.51
C ALA A 65 -4.85 -16.79 20.60
N LEU A 66 -3.81 -16.51 19.83
CA LEU A 66 -3.23 -17.42 18.84
C LEU A 66 -2.18 -18.32 19.49
N LYS A 67 -2.25 -19.63 19.25
CA LYS A 67 -1.14 -20.53 19.56
C LYS A 67 0.09 -20.19 18.70
N PRO A 68 1.31 -20.56 19.13
CA PRO A 68 2.47 -20.53 18.24
C PRO A 68 2.16 -21.25 16.93
N ARG A 69 2.45 -20.61 15.79
CA ARG A 69 2.15 -21.11 14.43
C ARG A 69 0.67 -21.22 14.05
N GLY A 70 -0.23 -20.66 14.86
CA GLY A 70 -1.66 -20.60 14.55
C GLY A 70 -1.97 -19.73 13.34
N SER A 71 -3.16 -19.89 12.77
CA SER A 71 -3.64 -19.10 11.62
C SER A 71 -4.58 -17.98 12.07
N LEU A 72 -4.22 -16.73 11.77
CA LEU A 72 -5.07 -15.57 12.05
C LEU A 72 -5.80 -15.13 10.77
N TRP A 73 -7.11 -15.25 10.74
CA TRP A 73 -7.95 -14.75 9.66
C TRP A 73 -8.60 -13.43 10.07
N ILE A 74 -8.52 -12.43 9.21
CA ILE A 74 -9.23 -11.16 9.36
C ILE A 74 -10.38 -11.12 8.37
N ALA A 75 -11.60 -11.16 8.87
CA ALA A 75 -12.81 -10.99 8.08
C ALA A 75 -13.22 -9.52 8.02
N TYR A 76 -13.43 -9.01 6.81
CA TYR A 76 -13.86 -7.64 6.55
C TYR A 76 -15.01 -7.59 5.54
N PRO A 77 -15.83 -6.51 5.53
CA PRO A 77 -16.97 -6.42 4.65
C PRO A 77 -16.54 -6.53 3.18
N SER A 78 -17.20 -7.41 2.44
CA SER A 78 -16.98 -7.56 1.02
C SER A 78 -17.40 -6.27 0.28
N GLU A 79 -16.73 -5.98 -0.84
CA GLU A 79 -17.03 -4.82 -1.68
C GLU A 79 -18.49 -4.78 -2.17
N ALA A 80 -19.18 -5.92 -2.16
CA ALA A 80 -20.58 -6.03 -2.52
C ALA A 80 -21.54 -5.41 -1.50
N VAL A 81 -21.15 -5.33 -0.21
CA VAL A 81 -22.07 -4.98 0.90
C VAL A 81 -21.86 -3.57 1.44
N GLY A 82 -20.70 -2.96 1.23
CA GLY A 82 -20.49 -1.57 1.64
C GLY A 82 -19.06 -1.07 1.45
N ARG A 83 -18.83 0.19 1.86
CA ARG A 83 -17.48 0.77 1.94
C ARG A 83 -16.84 0.39 3.27
N SER A 84 -15.80 -0.43 3.21
CA SER A 84 -14.81 -0.58 4.28
C SER A 84 -13.50 0.08 3.85
N ASP A 85 -12.71 0.52 4.83
CA ASP A 85 -11.31 0.89 4.65
C ASP A 85 -10.35 -0.30 4.77
N LEU A 86 -10.89 -1.49 5.02
CA LEU A 86 -10.21 -2.78 4.91
C LEU A 86 -10.48 -3.42 3.56
N ASN A 87 -9.46 -4.03 2.97
CA ASN A 87 -9.60 -5.00 1.88
C ASN A 87 -8.36 -5.91 1.80
N ARG A 88 -8.32 -6.80 0.81
CA ARG A 88 -7.22 -7.78 0.62
C ARG A 88 -5.81 -7.18 0.57
N ASN A 89 -5.71 -5.91 0.19
CA ASN A 89 -4.47 -5.18 -0.03
C ASN A 89 -4.26 -4.05 1.01
N HIS A 90 -5.28 -3.71 1.82
CA HIS A 90 -5.30 -2.47 2.60
C HIS A 90 -5.76 -2.68 4.05
N GLY A 91 -5.18 -1.88 4.96
CA GLY A 91 -5.62 -1.75 6.36
C GLY A 91 -5.09 -2.81 7.34
N GLY A 92 -4.24 -3.74 6.90
CA GLY A 92 -3.52 -4.70 7.78
C GLY A 92 -2.36 -4.11 8.59
N GLY A 93 -2.28 -2.78 8.74
CA GLY A 93 -1.13 -2.07 9.31
C GLY A 93 -0.74 -2.52 10.73
N ALA A 94 -1.71 -2.72 11.63
CA ALA A 94 -1.44 -3.21 12.98
C ALA A 94 -0.81 -4.60 12.98
N LEU A 95 -1.27 -5.50 12.10
CA LEU A 95 -0.73 -6.86 11.98
C LEU A 95 0.67 -6.87 11.37
N ASN A 96 0.91 -6.02 10.37
CA ASN A 96 2.24 -5.83 9.79
C ASN A 96 3.24 -5.33 10.86
N LYS A 97 2.85 -4.38 11.70
CA LYS A 97 3.68 -3.91 12.84
C LYS A 97 3.97 -5.00 13.86
N ALA A 98 3.04 -5.95 14.03
CA ALA A 98 3.20 -7.11 14.89
C ALA A 98 4.00 -8.26 14.24
N GLY A 99 4.56 -8.08 13.04
CA GLY A 99 5.37 -9.08 12.35
C GLY A 99 4.55 -10.13 11.59
N PHE A 100 3.28 -9.85 11.28
CA PHE A 100 2.43 -10.74 10.47
C PHE A 100 2.29 -10.21 9.05
N VAL A 101 2.16 -11.10 8.07
CA VAL A 101 1.95 -10.75 6.66
C VAL A 101 0.74 -11.48 6.07
N ALA A 102 0.03 -10.80 5.18
CA ALA A 102 -1.11 -11.35 4.46
C ALA A 102 -0.65 -12.38 3.41
N THR A 103 -1.23 -13.58 3.41
CA THR A 103 -0.85 -14.66 2.48
C THR A 103 -1.96 -15.03 1.51
N THR A 104 -3.16 -15.27 2.04
CA THR A 104 -4.28 -15.87 1.31
C THR A 104 -5.51 -15.02 1.52
N ASN A 105 -6.30 -14.79 0.47
CA ASN A 105 -7.59 -14.14 0.58
C ASN A 105 -8.68 -15.07 0.05
N ILE A 106 -9.80 -15.13 0.76
CA ILE A 106 -10.97 -15.94 0.42
C ILE A 106 -12.23 -15.10 0.57
N ASN A 107 -13.27 -15.48 -0.16
CA ASN A 107 -14.62 -15.02 0.15
C ASN A 107 -15.22 -15.97 1.20
N LEU A 108 -15.63 -15.47 2.36
CA LEU A 108 -16.31 -16.27 3.38
C LEU A 108 -17.76 -16.54 2.94
N ASP A 109 -18.48 -15.47 2.61
CA ASP A 109 -19.85 -15.48 2.12
C ASP A 109 -20.16 -14.21 1.30
N GLU A 110 -21.43 -13.99 0.96
CA GLU A 110 -21.86 -12.80 0.19
C GLU A 110 -21.54 -11.46 0.87
N ARG A 111 -21.24 -11.45 2.17
CA ARG A 111 -21.03 -10.25 2.97
C ARG A 111 -19.60 -10.05 3.45
N TRP A 112 -18.82 -11.12 3.59
CA TRP A 112 -17.49 -11.05 4.18
C TRP A 112 -16.44 -11.70 3.29
N ASP A 113 -15.34 -10.98 3.09
CA ASP A 113 -14.09 -11.52 2.60
C ASP A 113 -13.14 -11.70 3.79
N ALA A 114 -12.16 -12.59 3.67
CA ALA A 114 -11.19 -12.81 4.73
C ALA A 114 -9.78 -13.03 4.21
N THR A 115 -8.82 -12.39 4.87
CA THR A 115 -7.40 -12.54 4.59
C THR A 115 -6.70 -13.25 5.73
N LEU A 116 -5.94 -14.30 5.40
CA LEU A 116 -5.06 -15.03 6.29
C LEU A 116 -3.77 -14.26 6.51
N PHE A 117 -3.41 -14.09 7.77
CA PHE A 117 -2.15 -13.53 8.23
C PHE A 117 -1.33 -14.61 8.93
N ARG A 118 -0.04 -14.64 8.65
CA ARG A 118 0.94 -15.55 9.28
C ARG A 118 2.16 -14.77 9.75
N PRO A 119 2.90 -15.27 10.76
CA PRO A 119 4.18 -14.69 11.15
C PRO A 119 5.10 -14.60 9.92
N ALA A 120 5.74 -13.45 9.72
CA ALA A 120 6.57 -13.18 8.56
C ALA A 120 7.73 -14.18 8.40
N GLU A 121 8.23 -14.72 9.51
CA GLU A 121 9.29 -15.74 9.55
C GLU A 121 8.84 -17.12 9.04
N GLU A 122 7.55 -17.43 9.10
CA GLU A 122 7.00 -18.72 8.69
C GLU A 122 6.53 -18.73 7.23
N VAL A 123 6.33 -17.56 6.65
CA VAL A 123 5.98 -17.42 5.24
C VAL A 123 7.28 -17.45 4.44
N PRO A 124 7.50 -18.46 3.56
CA PRO A 124 8.66 -18.46 2.69
C PRO A 124 8.58 -17.21 1.81
N GLN A 125 9.31 -16.16 2.19
CA GLN A 125 9.45 -15.00 1.33
C GLN A 125 10.29 -15.44 0.14
N ALA A 126 9.77 -15.23 -1.07
CA ALA A 126 10.68 -15.08 -2.19
C ALA A 126 11.65 -13.97 -1.78
N ALA A 127 12.95 -14.26 -1.74
CA ALA A 127 13.93 -13.33 -1.20
C ALA A 127 13.69 -11.96 -1.84
N ILE A 128 13.31 -10.96 -1.03
CA ILE A 128 13.18 -9.60 -1.53
C ILE A 128 14.53 -9.29 -2.18
N PRO A 129 14.56 -8.99 -3.49
CA PRO A 129 15.81 -8.73 -4.15
C PRO A 129 16.51 -7.58 -3.43
N PRO A 130 17.86 -7.61 -3.33
CA PRO A 130 18.61 -6.52 -2.73
C PRO A 130 18.15 -5.16 -3.27
N ALA A 131 18.09 -4.15 -2.41
CA ALA A 131 17.65 -2.80 -2.80
C ALA A 131 18.44 -2.23 -3.99
N ASP A 132 19.67 -2.73 -4.22
CA ASP A 132 20.58 -2.34 -5.28
C ASP A 132 20.51 -3.21 -6.56
N MET A 133 19.56 -4.14 -6.66
CA MET A 133 19.45 -5.04 -7.81
C MET A 133 19.00 -4.35 -9.10
N LEU A 134 18.19 -3.28 -9.00
CA LEU A 134 17.63 -2.60 -10.16
C LEU A 134 18.42 -1.32 -10.48
N PRO A 135 18.62 -1.00 -11.77
CA PRO A 135 19.38 0.18 -12.16
C PRO A 135 18.63 1.46 -11.83
N VAL A 136 19.30 2.35 -11.12
CA VAL A 136 18.88 3.72 -10.85
C VAL A 136 19.64 4.72 -11.71
N GLY A 137 19.17 5.96 -11.75
CA GLY A 137 19.81 7.05 -12.46
C GLY A 137 18.82 8.02 -13.10
N ARG A 138 19.34 9.10 -13.68
CA ARG A 138 18.57 10.18 -14.31
C ARG A 138 17.78 9.73 -15.53
N SER A 139 18.38 8.93 -16.41
CA SER A 139 17.86 8.71 -17.75
C SER A 139 16.80 7.62 -17.84
N ALA A 140 15.78 7.89 -18.64
CA ALA A 140 14.73 6.95 -18.99
C ALA A 140 15.18 6.02 -20.13
N THR A 141 15.04 4.70 -19.92
CA THR A 141 15.33 3.70 -20.98
C THR A 141 14.33 3.83 -22.14
N PRO A 142 14.69 3.42 -23.37
CA PRO A 142 13.77 3.45 -24.51
C PRO A 142 12.48 2.67 -24.25
N ILE A 143 12.60 1.48 -23.64
CA ILE A 143 11.46 0.63 -23.26
C ILE A 143 10.54 1.37 -22.28
N PHE A 144 11.11 1.99 -21.25
CA PHE A 144 10.35 2.81 -20.30
C PHE A 144 9.58 3.93 -21.00
N ARG A 145 10.23 4.66 -21.94
CA ARG A 145 9.59 5.75 -22.68
C ARG A 145 8.40 5.27 -23.51
N VAL A 146 8.53 4.13 -24.20
CA VAL A 146 7.45 3.54 -25.00
C VAL A 146 6.29 3.10 -24.12
N VAL A 147 6.58 2.30 -23.08
CA VAL A 147 5.55 1.82 -22.14
C VAL A 147 4.84 3.00 -21.48
N ARG A 148 5.59 3.98 -21.00
CA ARG A 148 5.04 5.19 -20.36
C ARG A 148 4.15 5.97 -21.32
N SER A 149 4.53 6.15 -22.59
CA SER A 149 3.73 6.89 -23.57
C SER A 149 2.39 6.20 -23.85
N VAL A 150 2.40 4.86 -24.04
CA VAL A 150 1.17 4.08 -24.23
C VAL A 150 0.29 4.11 -22.99
N ALA A 151 0.88 3.86 -21.81
CA ALA A 151 0.16 3.90 -20.54
C ALA A 151 -0.42 5.28 -20.26
N ARG A 152 0.32 6.36 -20.56
CA ARG A 152 -0.15 7.75 -20.41
C ARG A 152 -1.33 8.04 -21.34
N ALA A 153 -1.32 7.56 -22.58
CA ALA A 153 -2.44 7.73 -23.50
C ALA A 153 -3.71 7.01 -22.98
N LEU A 154 -3.58 5.76 -22.54
CA LEU A 154 -4.66 5.01 -21.89
C LEU A 154 -5.16 5.73 -20.64
N PHE A 155 -4.25 6.30 -19.85
CA PHE A 155 -4.58 7.02 -18.63
C PHE A 155 -5.45 8.26 -18.89
N HIS A 156 -5.15 9.03 -19.94
CA HIS A 156 -5.98 10.18 -20.36
C HIS A 156 -7.31 9.75 -21.01
N LEU A 157 -7.38 8.55 -21.59
CA LEU A 157 -8.63 8.00 -22.12
C LEU A 157 -9.56 7.52 -21.00
N LEU A 158 -9.00 6.89 -19.97
CA LEU A 158 -9.76 6.30 -18.88
C LEU A 158 -10.19 7.32 -17.82
N PHE A 159 -9.43 8.39 -17.59
CA PHE A 159 -9.62 9.29 -16.46
C PHE A 159 -9.55 10.77 -16.85
N ARG A 160 -10.24 11.63 -16.08
CA ARG A 160 -10.17 13.09 -16.20
C ARG A 160 -9.10 13.63 -15.26
N LEU A 161 -7.97 14.05 -15.80
CA LEU A 161 -6.81 14.42 -15.01
C LEU A 161 -6.79 15.93 -14.75
N GLU A 162 -6.71 16.32 -13.48
CA GLU A 162 -6.52 17.70 -13.04
C GLU A 162 -5.13 17.79 -12.40
N VAL A 163 -4.18 18.39 -13.11
CA VAL A 163 -2.78 18.45 -12.65
C VAL A 163 -2.29 19.89 -12.60
N SER A 164 -1.78 20.31 -11.45
CA SER A 164 -1.22 21.65 -11.21
C SER A 164 0.19 21.59 -10.64
N GLY A 165 0.98 22.65 -10.83
CA GLY A 165 2.33 22.76 -10.29
C GLY A 165 3.40 21.97 -11.06
N ARG A 166 3.16 21.58 -12.31
CA ARG A 166 4.14 20.81 -13.11
C ARG A 166 5.45 21.56 -13.32
N GLU A 167 5.35 22.88 -13.45
CA GLU A 167 6.45 23.83 -13.57
C GLU A 167 7.37 23.86 -12.34
N ARG A 168 6.92 23.33 -11.20
CA ARG A 168 7.68 23.27 -9.94
C ARG A 168 8.59 22.07 -9.85
N ILE A 169 8.47 21.10 -10.77
CA ILE A 169 9.31 19.90 -10.77
C ILE A 169 10.74 20.31 -11.15
N PRO A 170 11.74 20.08 -10.28
CA PRO A 170 13.12 20.43 -10.59
C PRO A 170 13.68 19.60 -11.75
N ASP A 171 14.57 20.21 -12.53
CA ASP A 171 15.38 19.48 -13.53
C ASP A 171 16.63 18.82 -12.89
N SER A 172 16.87 19.01 -11.59
CA SER A 172 17.93 18.37 -10.80
C SER A 172 17.43 17.12 -10.05
N ALA A 173 18.28 16.44 -9.29
CA ALA A 173 17.81 15.38 -8.40
C ALA A 173 16.85 15.93 -7.33
N PHE A 174 15.81 15.16 -6.99
CA PHE A 174 14.82 15.52 -5.97
C PHE A 174 14.17 14.28 -5.35
N ILE A 175 13.49 14.48 -4.22
CA ILE A 175 12.67 13.46 -3.58
C ILE A 175 11.21 13.89 -3.64
N VAL A 176 10.32 13.05 -4.13
CA VAL A 176 8.87 13.24 -4.10
C VAL A 176 8.30 12.59 -2.86
N VAL A 177 7.49 13.35 -2.13
CA VAL A 177 6.64 12.82 -1.05
C VAL A 177 5.18 13.10 -1.37
N ALA A 178 4.34 12.09 -1.21
CA ALA A 178 2.92 12.20 -1.49
C ALA A 178 2.09 11.44 -0.45
N ASN A 179 0.83 11.81 -0.30
CA ASN A 179 -0.12 10.99 0.45
C ASN A 179 -0.42 9.67 -0.26
N HIS A 180 -0.84 8.64 0.50
CA HIS A 180 -1.01 7.29 -0.02
C HIS A 180 -2.46 6.79 0.05
N LEU A 181 -3.10 6.61 -1.10
CA LEU A 181 -4.46 6.11 -1.26
C LEU A 181 -4.53 4.70 -1.84
N GLY A 182 -3.51 4.28 -2.61
CA GLY A 182 -3.48 3.00 -3.28
C GLY A 182 -2.35 2.87 -4.30
N TRP A 183 -2.41 1.84 -5.13
CA TRP A 183 -1.38 1.60 -6.15
C TRP A 183 -1.42 2.61 -7.29
N MET A 184 -2.60 3.21 -7.51
CA MET A 184 -2.80 4.22 -8.53
C MET A 184 -1.94 5.47 -8.30
N ASP A 185 -1.52 5.74 -7.07
CA ASP A 185 -0.68 6.88 -6.72
C ASP A 185 0.67 6.82 -7.45
N ALA A 186 1.39 5.70 -7.29
CA ALA A 186 2.71 5.49 -7.89
C ALA A 186 2.62 5.51 -9.42
N ILE A 187 1.57 4.91 -9.98
CA ILE A 187 1.31 4.92 -11.43
C ILE A 187 1.06 6.34 -11.92
N SER A 188 0.23 7.11 -11.22
CA SER A 188 -0.08 8.51 -11.56
C SER A 188 1.19 9.35 -11.56
N LEU A 189 2.01 9.23 -10.51
CA LEU A 189 3.29 9.92 -10.42
C LEU A 189 4.21 9.54 -11.59
N LEU A 190 4.36 8.25 -11.91
CA LEU A 190 5.20 7.77 -13.02
C LEU A 190 4.75 8.31 -14.40
N LEU A 191 3.45 8.41 -14.63
CA LEU A 191 2.89 8.84 -15.91
C LEU A 191 2.84 10.37 -16.06
N LEU A 192 2.70 11.10 -14.95
CA LEU A 192 2.47 12.55 -14.95
C LEU A 192 3.74 13.37 -14.70
N PHE A 193 4.72 12.84 -13.97
CA PHE A 193 6.04 13.45 -13.84
C PHE A 193 6.82 13.36 -15.16
N PRO A 194 7.83 14.23 -15.36
CA PRO A 194 8.68 14.15 -16.55
C PRO A 194 9.38 12.79 -16.64
N ALA A 195 9.78 12.41 -17.85
CA ALA A 195 10.52 11.16 -18.04
C ALA A 195 11.94 11.24 -17.43
N GLU A 196 12.46 12.46 -17.29
CA GLU A 196 13.79 12.79 -16.76
C GLU A 196 13.68 14.08 -15.94
N PRO A 197 14.25 14.16 -14.72
CA PRO A 197 14.84 13.07 -13.93
C PRO A 197 13.89 11.89 -13.74
N ARG A 198 14.38 10.68 -13.97
CA ARG A 198 13.56 9.48 -13.83
C ARG A 198 13.26 9.24 -12.35
N VAL A 199 11.97 9.07 -12.06
CA VAL A 199 11.46 8.76 -10.72
C VAL A 199 11.61 7.27 -10.43
N HIS A 200 12.19 6.93 -9.28
CA HIS A 200 12.30 5.57 -8.76
C HIS A 200 11.57 5.46 -7.42
N PHE A 201 10.70 4.46 -7.29
CA PHE A 201 9.84 4.30 -6.12
C PHE A 201 10.47 3.41 -5.06
N LEU A 202 10.50 3.87 -3.82
CA LEU A 202 10.78 3.02 -2.67
C LEU A 202 9.51 2.25 -2.31
N ALA A 203 9.48 0.96 -2.62
CA ALA A 203 8.30 0.14 -2.41
C ALA A 203 8.67 -1.26 -1.94
N ASP A 204 7.78 -1.87 -1.16
CA ASP A 204 7.84 -3.29 -0.84
C ASP A 204 7.36 -4.08 -2.07
N PRO A 205 8.23 -4.87 -2.73
CA PRO A 205 7.86 -5.55 -3.95
C PRO A 205 7.06 -6.84 -3.71
N THR A 206 6.88 -7.28 -2.46
CA THR A 206 6.29 -8.59 -2.11
C THR A 206 4.96 -8.83 -2.82
N SER A 207 4.08 -7.82 -2.81
CA SER A 207 2.77 -7.88 -3.47
C SER A 207 2.88 -7.90 -5.00
N MET A 208 3.86 -7.19 -5.57
CA MET A 208 4.13 -7.16 -7.01
C MET A 208 4.68 -8.49 -7.53
N MET A 209 5.59 -9.10 -6.75
CA MET A 209 6.26 -10.37 -7.07
C MET A 209 5.26 -11.52 -7.18
N ARG A 210 4.14 -11.47 -6.44
CA ARG A 210 3.06 -12.46 -6.54
C ARG A 210 2.39 -12.46 -7.92
N ASN A 211 2.42 -11.34 -8.64
CA ASN A 211 1.85 -11.20 -9.97
C ASN A 211 2.95 -11.24 -11.05
N ARG A 212 3.23 -12.44 -11.59
CA ARG A 212 4.35 -12.68 -12.53
C ARG A 212 4.42 -11.71 -13.73
N PRO A 213 3.33 -11.40 -14.46
CA PRO A 213 3.39 -10.44 -15.57
C PRO A 213 3.66 -9.01 -15.10
N LEU A 214 3.06 -8.58 -13.98
CA LEU A 214 3.34 -7.27 -13.38
C LEU A 214 4.82 -7.17 -12.94
N TRP A 215 5.34 -8.21 -12.30
CA TRP A 215 6.75 -8.27 -11.91
C TRP A 215 7.69 -8.24 -13.12
N ALA A 216 7.34 -8.91 -14.22
CA ALA A 216 8.12 -8.84 -15.46
C ALA A 216 8.12 -7.44 -16.07
N LEU A 217 6.98 -6.76 -16.08
CA LEU A 217 6.85 -5.39 -16.55
C LEU A 217 7.71 -4.43 -15.71
N VAL A 218 7.61 -4.51 -14.39
CA VAL A 218 8.42 -3.72 -13.45
C VAL A 218 9.92 -3.92 -13.68
N ARG A 219 10.37 -5.16 -13.88
CA ARG A 219 11.79 -5.43 -14.19
C ARG A 219 12.21 -4.85 -15.53
N ALA A 220 11.33 -4.88 -16.53
CA ALA A 220 11.60 -4.34 -17.87
C ALA A 220 11.59 -2.81 -17.90
N THR A 221 10.69 -2.17 -17.15
CA THR A 221 10.58 -0.71 -17.05
C THR A 221 11.53 -0.12 -16.04
N GLY A 222 12.02 -0.91 -15.08
CA GLY A 222 12.74 -0.49 -13.87
C GLY A 222 11.95 0.55 -13.06
N GLY A 223 12.64 1.31 -12.18
CA GLY A 223 12.00 2.41 -11.45
C GLY A 223 11.46 2.03 -10.08
N ILE A 224 11.84 0.88 -9.53
CA ILE A 224 11.54 0.49 -8.16
C ILE A 224 12.85 0.21 -7.45
N VAL A 225 13.01 0.81 -6.27
CA VAL A 225 14.03 0.48 -5.28
C VAL A 225 13.34 -0.41 -4.25
N PRO A 226 13.64 -1.73 -4.22
CA PRO A 226 13.05 -2.65 -3.25
C PRO A 226 13.32 -2.21 -1.82
N VAL A 227 12.26 -2.12 -1.01
CA VAL A 227 12.35 -1.84 0.43
C VAL A 227 11.77 -3.01 1.21
N ASP A 228 12.59 -3.61 2.05
CA ASP A 228 12.13 -4.57 3.05
C ASP A 228 11.64 -3.80 4.29
N ARG A 229 10.32 -3.78 4.50
CA ARG A 229 9.69 -3.07 5.63
C ARG A 229 10.06 -3.67 6.99
N ALA A 230 10.52 -4.92 7.05
CA ALA A 230 10.94 -5.59 8.28
C ALA A 230 12.38 -5.21 8.68
N LYS A 231 13.18 -4.66 7.76
CA LYS A 231 14.56 -4.25 8.02
C LYS A 231 14.65 -2.75 8.28
N HIS A 232 14.59 -2.38 9.56
CA HIS A 232 14.87 -1.00 9.97
C HIS A 232 16.34 -0.65 9.71
N GLY A 233 16.58 0.51 9.09
CA GLY A 233 17.94 1.04 8.90
C GLY A 233 18.80 0.26 7.90
N ASP A 234 18.20 -0.29 6.83
CA ASP A 234 18.97 -1.00 5.80
C ASP A 234 19.98 -0.07 5.10
N ARG A 235 21.26 -0.20 5.48
CA ARG A 235 22.37 0.59 4.90
C ARG A 235 22.47 0.43 3.38
N ARG A 236 22.02 -0.69 2.81
CA ARG A 236 22.02 -0.89 1.35
C ARG A 236 20.97 -0.01 0.68
N LEU A 237 19.80 0.15 1.28
CA LEU A 237 18.76 1.04 0.80
C LEU A 237 19.26 2.49 0.79
N PHE A 238 19.85 2.96 1.89
CA PHE A 238 20.42 4.31 1.98
C PHE A 238 21.47 4.55 0.91
N GLY A 239 22.47 3.67 0.80
CA GLY A 239 23.52 3.81 -0.23
C GLY A 239 23.01 3.74 -1.67
N HIS A 240 21.90 3.03 -1.92
CA HIS A 240 21.30 2.96 -3.25
C HIS A 240 20.48 4.23 -3.58
N VAL A 241 19.75 4.77 -2.60
CA VAL A 241 19.05 6.06 -2.71
C VAL A 241 20.04 7.19 -2.98
N GLU A 242 21.11 7.28 -2.18
CA GLU A 242 22.19 8.24 -2.38
C GLU A 242 22.80 8.13 -3.78
N ARG A 243 23.06 6.90 -4.26
CA ARG A 243 23.57 6.66 -5.62
C ARG A 243 22.60 7.16 -6.69
N CYS A 244 21.30 6.92 -6.53
CA CYS A 244 20.27 7.39 -7.47
C CYS A 244 20.28 8.92 -7.57
N LEU A 245 20.27 9.59 -6.42
CA LEU A 245 20.25 11.05 -6.33
C LEU A 245 21.55 11.67 -6.86
N ALA A 246 22.70 11.09 -6.52
CA ALA A 246 24.01 11.51 -7.03
C ALA A 246 24.13 11.36 -8.57
N GLN A 247 23.42 10.40 -9.15
CA GLN A 247 23.33 10.22 -10.61
C GLN A 247 22.28 11.12 -11.27
N GLY A 248 21.70 12.07 -10.55
CA GLY A 248 20.70 13.01 -11.07
C GLY A 248 19.31 12.40 -11.26
N GLY A 249 19.04 11.22 -10.66
CA GLY A 249 17.71 10.61 -10.61
C GLY A 249 16.82 11.24 -9.55
N ALA A 250 15.55 10.83 -9.55
CA ALA A 250 14.59 11.25 -8.53
C ALA A 250 14.07 10.03 -7.76
N ILE A 251 13.75 10.23 -6.49
CA ILE A 251 13.18 9.21 -5.62
C ILE A 251 11.74 9.58 -5.29
N ALA A 252 10.81 8.64 -5.32
CA ALA A 252 9.44 8.84 -4.82
C ALA A 252 9.12 7.85 -3.70
N LEU A 253 8.46 8.35 -2.66
CA LEU A 253 7.99 7.51 -1.56
C LEU A 253 6.73 8.11 -0.91
N PHE A 254 6.01 7.26 -0.20
CA PHE A 254 4.84 7.63 0.58
C PHE A 254 5.19 7.57 2.07
N PRO A 255 5.43 8.72 2.73
CA PRO A 255 6.01 8.75 4.07
C PRO A 255 5.08 8.19 5.16
N GLU A 256 3.77 8.07 4.88
CA GLU A 256 2.78 7.38 5.72
C GLU A 256 3.14 5.90 5.95
N GLY A 257 3.79 5.25 4.96
CA GLY A 257 4.19 3.84 5.01
C GLY A 257 3.04 2.83 4.99
N ASP A 258 1.81 3.29 4.93
CA ASP A 258 0.58 2.53 4.73
C ASP A 258 -0.43 3.43 3.99
N PHE A 259 -1.53 2.86 3.53
CA PHE A 259 -2.58 3.63 2.87
C PHE A 259 -3.46 4.36 3.90
N GLY A 260 -3.84 5.59 3.58
CA GLY A 260 -4.76 6.41 4.38
C GLY A 260 -6.14 5.76 4.53
N PRO A 261 -6.78 5.87 5.70
CA PRO A 261 -8.07 5.23 5.98
C PRO A 261 -9.21 5.84 5.15
N ARG A 262 -9.11 7.11 4.74
CA ARG A 262 -10.04 7.80 3.83
C ARG A 262 -9.27 8.76 2.93
N GLU A 263 -9.84 9.06 1.76
CA GLU A 263 -9.30 10.14 0.93
C GLU A 263 -9.45 11.47 1.66
N GLY A 264 -8.40 12.30 1.64
CA GLY A 264 -8.35 13.56 2.37
C GLY A 264 -7.73 13.45 3.78
N GLU A 265 -7.55 12.24 4.31
CA GLU A 265 -6.95 12.02 5.63
C GLU A 265 -5.50 11.52 5.48
N LEU A 266 -4.58 12.14 6.23
CA LEU A 266 -3.17 11.76 6.29
C LEU A 266 -2.86 10.94 7.53
N LEU A 267 -2.01 9.93 7.39
CA LEU A 267 -1.33 9.28 8.50
C LEU A 267 -0.04 10.04 8.88
N PRO A 268 0.49 9.84 10.10
CA PRO A 268 1.76 10.43 10.51
C PRO A 268 2.93 10.03 9.59
N PHE A 269 3.80 10.98 9.28
CA PHE A 269 4.93 10.77 8.38
C PHE A 269 6.12 10.11 9.07
N LYS A 270 6.78 9.19 8.37
CA LYS A 270 8.08 8.63 8.76
C LYS A 270 9.22 9.52 8.27
N LYS A 271 10.30 9.59 9.06
CA LYS A 271 11.46 10.46 8.81
C LYS A 271 12.38 10.08 7.64
N GLY A 272 12.17 8.92 7.01
CA GLY A 272 13.12 8.37 6.03
C GLY A 272 13.44 9.31 4.87
N PHE A 273 12.43 10.00 4.32
CA PHE A 273 12.63 10.95 3.23
C PHE A 273 13.45 12.17 3.64
N ALA A 274 13.27 12.64 4.88
CA ALA A 274 13.96 13.80 5.39
C ALA A 274 15.46 13.51 5.57
N HIS A 275 15.81 12.31 6.05
CA HIS A 275 17.21 11.85 6.05
C HIS A 275 17.81 11.87 4.64
N PHE A 276 17.16 11.22 3.67
CA PHE A 276 17.65 11.19 2.29
C PHE A 276 17.83 12.60 1.69
N ALA A 277 16.90 13.52 1.98
CA ALA A 277 16.93 14.88 1.46
C ALA A 277 18.11 15.69 2.04
N VAL A 278 18.30 15.60 3.35
CA VAL A 278 19.39 16.30 4.06
C VAL A 278 20.74 15.72 3.66
N ASP A 279 20.89 14.39 3.69
CA ASP A 279 22.16 13.71 3.40
C ASP A 279 22.62 13.94 1.94
N ALA A 280 21.69 13.90 0.99
CA ALA A 280 21.98 14.14 -0.43
C ALA A 280 21.92 15.63 -0.83
N ASN A 281 21.51 16.51 0.09
CA ASN A 281 21.30 17.94 -0.16
C ASN A 281 20.40 18.22 -1.39
N VAL A 282 19.28 17.50 -1.49
CA VAL A 282 18.30 17.61 -2.59
C VAL A 282 16.96 18.13 -2.08
N PRO A 283 16.20 18.88 -2.89
CA PRO A 283 14.89 19.36 -2.49
C PRO A 283 13.86 18.23 -2.39
N VAL A 284 12.88 18.42 -1.51
CA VAL A 284 11.69 17.57 -1.39
C VAL A 284 10.52 18.22 -2.13
N VAL A 285 9.92 17.52 -3.08
CA VAL A 285 8.75 17.96 -3.84
C VAL A 285 7.50 17.35 -3.21
N PRO A 286 6.68 18.13 -2.48
CA PRO A 286 5.44 17.63 -1.89
C PRO A 286 4.34 17.52 -2.96
N VAL A 287 3.54 16.47 -2.89
CA VAL A 287 2.43 16.20 -3.82
C VAL A 287 1.16 15.80 -3.07
N GLY A 288 0.05 16.46 -3.38
CA GLY A 288 -1.29 16.05 -2.96
C GLY A 288 -2.00 15.26 -4.06
N LEU A 289 -2.52 14.08 -3.71
CA LEU A 289 -3.24 13.15 -4.58
C LEU A 289 -4.68 12.97 -4.09
N SER A 290 -5.63 12.94 -5.03
CA SER A 290 -7.05 12.71 -4.72
C SER A 290 -7.79 12.06 -5.90
N GLY A 291 -8.83 11.29 -5.58
CA GLY A 291 -9.68 10.54 -6.50
C GLY A 291 -9.14 9.17 -6.88
N MET A 292 -8.03 8.72 -6.27
CA MET A 292 -7.26 7.55 -6.71
C MET A 292 -7.63 6.25 -6.00
N ARG A 293 -8.45 6.30 -4.94
CA ARG A 293 -8.81 5.11 -4.17
C ARG A 293 -9.90 4.28 -4.81
N ASP A 294 -10.93 4.94 -5.35
CA ASP A 294 -12.09 4.30 -5.98
C ASP A 294 -12.19 4.75 -7.44
N LEU A 295 -11.92 3.84 -8.36
CA LEU A 295 -11.67 4.15 -9.77
C LEU A 295 -12.83 3.70 -10.65
N TRP A 296 -13.20 4.53 -11.62
CA TRP A 296 -14.17 4.19 -12.66
C TRP A 296 -13.90 5.01 -13.93
N LEU A 297 -14.53 4.63 -15.04
CA LEU A 297 -14.31 5.30 -16.31
C LEU A 297 -14.78 6.78 -16.24
N GLY A 298 -13.89 7.71 -16.58
CA GLY A 298 -14.15 9.15 -16.50
C GLY A 298 -14.02 9.75 -15.09
N LYS A 299 -13.52 8.98 -14.12
CA LYS A 299 -13.21 9.49 -12.77
C LYS A 299 -12.24 10.68 -12.86
N ARG A 300 -12.50 11.72 -12.06
CA ARG A 300 -11.56 12.83 -11.89
C ARG A 300 -10.44 12.43 -10.93
N LEU A 301 -9.19 12.52 -11.39
CA LEU A 301 -7.99 12.30 -10.59
C LEU A 301 -7.23 13.63 -10.48
N VAL A 302 -6.92 14.03 -9.25
CA VAL A 302 -6.28 15.32 -8.95
C VAL A 302 -4.86 15.07 -8.47
N VAL A 303 -3.92 15.81 -9.05
CA VAL A 303 -2.50 15.81 -8.65
C VAL A 303 -2.04 17.26 -8.50
N ARG A 304 -1.72 17.67 -7.27
CA ARG A 304 -1.24 19.02 -6.97
C ARG A 304 0.20 18.95 -6.53
N ILE A 305 1.10 19.52 -7.31
CA ILE A 305 2.53 19.56 -7.01
C ILE A 305 2.83 20.89 -6.30
N GLY A 306 3.41 20.83 -5.12
CA GLY A 306 3.77 21.99 -4.32
C GLY A 306 5.16 22.53 -4.62
N GLU A 307 5.50 23.63 -3.96
CA GLU A 307 6.83 24.23 -4.06
C GLU A 307 7.90 23.28 -3.48
N PRO A 308 9.05 23.09 -4.14
CA PRO A 308 10.12 22.27 -3.61
C PRO A 308 10.66 22.83 -2.29
N ILE A 309 10.72 21.99 -1.27
CA ILE A 309 11.25 22.30 0.05
C ILE A 309 12.77 22.09 0.00
N PRO A 310 13.58 23.14 0.21
CA PRO A 310 15.03 23.01 0.23
C PRO A 310 15.49 22.25 1.48
N ALA A 311 16.34 21.22 1.31
CA ALA A 311 16.94 20.52 2.44
C ALA A 311 18.29 21.11 2.89
N ALA A 312 18.88 21.98 2.07
CA ALA A 312 20.19 22.57 2.32
C ALA A 312 20.22 23.36 3.64
N GLY A 313 21.09 22.95 4.56
CA GLY A 313 21.25 23.60 5.86
C GLY A 313 20.08 23.40 6.83
N GLN A 314 19.12 22.53 6.51
CA GLN A 314 18.01 22.19 7.39
C GLN A 314 18.30 20.92 8.20
N THR A 315 17.65 20.79 9.36
CA THR A 315 17.64 19.54 10.12
C THR A 315 16.60 18.56 9.56
N VAL A 316 16.75 17.28 9.89
CA VAL A 316 15.79 16.23 9.50
C VAL A 316 14.38 16.54 10.03
N GLU A 317 14.27 17.05 11.26
CA GLU A 317 13.02 17.47 11.87
C GLU A 317 12.34 18.62 11.10
N GLN A 318 13.11 19.62 10.67
CA GLN A 318 12.58 20.75 9.89
C GLN A 318 12.05 20.28 8.52
N VAL A 319 12.79 19.41 7.83
CA VAL A 319 12.35 18.87 6.53
C VAL A 319 11.12 17.96 6.69
N LEU A 320 11.06 17.19 7.79
CA LEU A 320 9.89 16.35 8.11
C LEU A 320 8.63 17.20 8.30
N GLU A 321 8.70 18.20 9.18
CA GLU A 321 7.56 19.07 9.52
C GLU A 321 7.10 19.87 8.29
N ALA A 322 8.06 20.41 7.52
CA ALA A 322 7.76 21.11 6.27
C ALA A 322 7.10 20.19 5.24
N GLY A 323 7.57 18.94 5.10
CA GLY A 323 6.99 17.95 4.20
C GLY A 323 5.57 17.57 4.58
N GLU A 324 5.32 17.30 5.85
CA GLU A 324 3.99 16.98 6.37
C GLU A 324 3.01 18.14 6.18
N THR A 325 3.42 19.36 6.55
CA THR A 325 2.62 20.58 6.38
C THR A 325 2.29 20.84 4.91
N ALA A 326 3.29 20.72 4.03
CA ALA A 326 3.11 21.01 2.62
C ALA A 326 2.22 19.98 1.92
N VAL A 327 2.37 18.68 2.21
CA VAL A 327 1.47 17.66 1.67
C VAL A 327 0.05 17.87 2.20
N GLY A 328 -0.12 18.13 3.50
CA GLY A 328 -1.42 18.43 4.10
C GLY A 328 -2.15 19.59 3.43
N ALA A 329 -1.43 20.67 3.10
CA ALA A 329 -2.00 21.82 2.39
C ALA A 329 -2.38 21.52 0.92
N LEU A 330 -1.77 20.52 0.29
CA LEU A 330 -2.03 20.14 -1.10
C LEU A 330 -3.16 19.14 -1.25
N VAL A 331 -3.39 18.28 -0.25
CA VAL A 331 -4.47 17.29 -0.29
C VAL A 331 -5.82 18.03 -0.23
N PRO A 332 -6.64 17.95 -1.30
CA PRO A 332 -7.95 18.59 -1.28
C PRO A 332 -8.92 17.83 -0.39
N ASP A 333 -9.89 18.55 0.17
CA ASP A 333 -11.10 17.92 0.70
C ASP A 333 -11.74 17.07 -0.39
N TYR A 334 -12.08 15.84 -0.02
CA TYR A 334 -12.62 14.88 -0.96
C TYR A 334 -14.05 14.51 -0.62
N VAL A 335 -14.94 14.75 -1.58
CA VAL A 335 -16.31 14.23 -1.57
C VAL A 335 -16.48 13.32 -2.77
N GLU A 336 -16.92 12.10 -2.48
CA GLU A 336 -17.20 11.11 -3.50
C GLU A 336 -18.28 11.62 -4.46
N PRO A 337 -18.03 11.71 -5.78
CA PRO A 337 -19.06 12.08 -6.73
C PRO A 337 -20.26 11.12 -6.69
N ALA A 338 -21.46 11.69 -6.64
CA ALA A 338 -22.70 10.94 -6.80
C ALA A 338 -22.89 10.49 -8.26
N GLY A 339 -23.70 9.43 -8.46
CA GLY A 339 -24.07 8.94 -9.78
C GLY A 339 -23.42 7.62 -10.18
N PRO A 340 -23.60 7.19 -11.45
CA PRO A 340 -23.13 5.89 -11.91
C PRO A 340 -21.60 5.82 -11.95
N LYS A 341 -21.06 4.66 -11.56
CA LYS A 341 -19.62 4.37 -11.54
C LYS A 341 -19.30 3.23 -12.53
N PRO A 342 -19.25 3.51 -13.84
CA PRO A 342 -19.05 2.49 -14.87
C PRO A 342 -17.70 1.79 -14.72
N LEU A 343 -17.70 0.46 -14.86
CA LEU A 343 -16.50 -0.39 -14.74
C LEU A 343 -15.78 -0.30 -13.38
N ARG A 344 -16.42 0.25 -12.34
CA ARG A 344 -15.80 0.45 -11.02
C ARG A 344 -15.12 -0.79 -10.45
N ARG A 345 -15.85 -1.91 -10.38
CA ARG A 345 -15.31 -3.16 -9.82
C ARG A 345 -14.07 -3.65 -10.57
N TRP A 346 -14.07 -3.50 -11.89
CA TRP A 346 -12.95 -3.91 -12.72
C TRP A 346 -11.77 -2.94 -12.57
N LEU A 347 -12.00 -1.63 -12.70
CA LEU A 347 -10.94 -0.62 -12.61
C LEU A 347 -10.34 -0.52 -11.20
N THR A 348 -11.15 -0.50 -10.14
CA THR A 348 -10.63 -0.51 -8.76
C THR A 348 -9.88 -1.81 -8.46
N GLY A 349 -10.39 -2.96 -8.89
CA GLY A 349 -9.78 -4.26 -8.60
C GLY A 349 -8.46 -4.56 -9.34
N LEU A 350 -8.11 -3.75 -10.34
CA LEU A 350 -6.80 -3.80 -11.02
C LEU A 350 -5.66 -3.24 -10.16
N PHE A 351 -5.98 -2.41 -9.17
CA PHE A 351 -5.03 -1.67 -8.33
C PHE A 351 -5.19 -2.04 -6.84
#